data_AF-A0A1W9PJP5-F1
#
_entry.id   AF-A0A1W9PJP5-F1
#
_cell.length_a   1.000
_cell.length_b   1.000
_cell.length_c   1.000
_cell.angle_alpha   90.00
_cell.angle_beta   90.00
_cell.angle_gamma   90.00
#
_symmetry.space_group_name_H-M   'P 1'
#
loop_
_entity.id
_entity.type
_entity.pdbx_description
1 polymer ?
#
loop_
_entity_poly.entity_id
_entity_poly.type
_entity_poly.pdbx_seq_one_letter_code
_entity_poly.pdbx_strand_id
1 'polypeptide(L)'
;MWDKKIFSVVVICLLAIHSVQAGSVHSKVKEGNKLFAEGKFDEALNRYQDALLSDPESPLIHYNIGNTLYKKKKYEEAIRSFQKVIGTENVTLEANSYYNMGNCLYRLGKLPES
;
A
#
# COMPACT_ATOMS: atom_id res chain seq x y z
N MET A 1 -29.25 0.99 -42.92
CA MET A 1 -28.58 -0.33 -42.84
C MET A 1 -27.16 -0.09 -42.35
N TRP A 2 -26.95 -0.13 -41.03
CA TRP A 2 -25.67 0.26 -40.41
C TRP A 2 -24.62 -0.84 -40.67
N ASP A 3 -23.43 -0.41 -41.10
CA ASP A 3 -22.38 -1.30 -41.58
C ASP A 3 -21.75 -2.07 -40.41
N LYS A 4 -21.96 -3.40 -40.35
CA LYS A 4 -21.48 -4.27 -39.27
C LYS A 4 -19.96 -4.17 -39.06
N LYS A 5 -19.23 -3.72 -40.09
CA LYS A 5 -17.78 -3.49 -40.05
C LYS A 5 -17.40 -2.32 -39.14
N ILE A 6 -18.18 -1.23 -39.12
CA ILE A 6 -17.90 -0.05 -38.29
C ILE A 6 -18.13 -0.38 -36.81
N PHE A 7 -19.19 -1.13 -36.51
CA PHE A 7 -19.45 -1.60 -35.15
C PHE A 7 -18.34 -2.53 -34.62
N SER A 8 -17.83 -3.44 -35.48
CA SER A 8 -16.71 -4.31 -35.12
C SER A 8 -15.41 -3.54 -34.82
N VAL A 9 -15.08 -2.50 -35.58
CA VAL A 9 -13.84 -1.71 -35.35
C VAL A 9 -13.93 -0.89 -34.07
N VAL A 10 -15.09 -0.29 -33.77
CA VAL A 10 -15.29 0.51 -32.55
C VAL A 10 -15.21 -0.37 -31.29
N VAL A 11 -15.74 -1.59 -31.33
CA VAL A 11 -15.64 -2.54 -30.21
C VAL A 11 -14.20 -3.03 -30.00
N ILE A 12 -13.42 -3.23 -31.07
CA ILE A 12 -12.01 -3.60 -30.98
C ILE A 12 -11.15 -2.47 -30.39
N CYS A 13 -11.45 -1.21 -30.74
CA CYS A 13 -10.75 -0.05 -30.17
C CYS A 13 -11.06 0.20 -28.69
N LEU A 14 -12.26 -0.16 -28.21
CA LEU A 14 -12.63 -0.04 -26.79
C LEU A 14 -11.99 -1.11 -25.90
N LEU A 15 -11.65 -2.28 -26.46
CA LEU A 15 -10.92 -3.33 -25.75
C LEU A 15 -9.41 -3.04 -25.65
N ALA A 16 -8.85 -2.26 -26.58
CA ALA A 16 -7.44 -1.87 -26.59
C ALA A 16 -7.06 -0.84 -25.51
N ILE A 17 -8.03 -0.24 -24.81
CA ILE A 17 -7.79 0.71 -23.72
C ILE A 17 -7.42 0.00 -22.39
N HIS A 18 -7.66 -1.31 -22.29
CA HIS A 18 -7.37 -2.07 -21.07
C HIS A 18 -5.95 -2.63 -20.98
N SER A 19 -4.97 -2.06 -21.69
CA SER A 19 -3.57 -2.24 -21.28
C SER A 19 -3.24 -1.25 -20.15
N VAL A 20 -4.07 -1.21 -19.10
CA VAL A 20 -3.57 -0.83 -17.78
C VAL A 20 -2.58 -1.93 -17.45
N GLN A 21 -1.31 -1.55 -17.41
CA GLN A 21 -0.24 -2.42 -16.94
C GLN A 21 -0.55 -2.74 -15.48
N ALA A 22 -1.35 -3.78 -15.26
CA ALA A 22 -1.60 -4.34 -13.94
C ALA A 22 -0.29 -5.02 -13.52
N GLY A 23 0.68 -4.20 -13.09
CA GLY A 23 1.90 -4.69 -12.48
C GLY A 23 1.53 -5.62 -11.33
N SER A 24 2.27 -6.72 -11.16
CA SER A 24 2.03 -7.66 -10.07
C SER A 24 2.10 -6.95 -8.72
N VAL A 25 1.45 -7.53 -7.69
CA VAL A 25 1.56 -7.05 -6.29
C VAL A 25 3.03 -6.82 -5.93
N HIS A 26 3.89 -7.79 -6.27
CA HIS A 26 5.32 -7.70 -6.03
C HIS A 26 5.99 -6.49 -6.71
N SER A 27 5.65 -6.21 -7.97
CA SER A 27 6.18 -5.05 -8.69
C SER A 27 5.78 -3.73 -8.02
N LYS A 28 4.51 -3.60 -7.63
CA LYS A 28 3.97 -2.39 -6.98
C LYS A 28 4.62 -2.18 -5.61
N VAL A 29 4.77 -3.24 -4.81
CA VAL A 29 5.47 -3.17 -3.51
C VAL A 29 6.94 -2.78 -3.70
N LYS A 30 7.63 -3.36 -4.68
CA LYS A 30 9.03 -3.03 -4.98
C LYS A 30 9.20 -1.56 -5.39
N GLU A 31 8.31 -1.04 -6.22
CA GLU A 31 8.28 0.37 -6.61
C GLU A 31 8.00 1.28 -5.40
N GLY A 32 7.01 0.92 -4.58
CA GLY A 32 6.72 1.62 -3.32
C GLY A 32 7.93 1.68 -2.38
N ASN A 33 8.66 0.57 -2.23
CA ASN A 33 9.88 0.51 -1.41
C ASN A 33 10.97 1.45 -1.94
N LYS A 34 11.14 1.52 -3.26
CA LYS A 34 12.09 2.44 -3.89
C LYS A 34 11.71 3.89 -3.62
N LEU A 35 10.45 4.26 -3.85
CA LEU A 35 9.93 5.61 -3.60
C LEU A 35 10.05 6.00 -2.12
N PHE A 36 9.78 5.07 -1.21
CA PHE A 36 9.98 5.28 0.22
C PHE A 36 11.44 5.58 0.56
N ALA A 37 12.39 4.83 -0.01
CA ALA A 37 13.82 5.08 0.18
C ALA A 37 14.27 6.44 -0.37
N GLU A 38 13.63 6.91 -1.44
CA GLU A 38 13.82 8.26 -2.00
C GLU A 38 13.13 9.37 -1.19
N GLY A 39 12.37 9.04 -0.14
CA GLY A 39 11.61 10.00 0.67
C GLY A 39 10.30 10.47 0.04
N LYS A 40 9.90 9.90 -1.09
CA LYS A 40 8.65 10.21 -1.81
C LYS A 40 7.48 9.47 -1.20
N PHE A 41 7.11 9.85 0.02
CA PHE A 41 6.17 9.09 0.83
C PHE A 41 4.74 9.06 0.28
N ASP A 42 4.27 10.11 -0.40
CA ASP A 42 2.94 10.11 -1.04
C ASP A 42 2.87 9.13 -2.21
N GLU A 43 3.88 9.13 -3.08
CA GLU A 43 3.97 8.20 -4.20
C GLU A 43 4.12 6.75 -3.73
N ALA A 44 4.95 6.53 -2.69
CA ALA A 44 5.09 5.22 -2.07
C ALA A 44 3.76 4.71 -1.52
N LEU A 45 3.01 5.57 -0.82
CA LEU A 45 1.69 5.23 -0.28
C LEU A 45 0.72 4.82 -1.38
N ASN A 46 0.68 5.56 -2.49
CA ASN A 46 -0.16 5.22 -3.65
C ASN A 46 0.19 3.84 -4.21
N ARG A 47 1.49 3.53 -4.37
CA ARG A 47 1.92 2.21 -4.85
C ARG A 47 1.55 1.07 -3.91
N TYR A 48 1.67 1.28 -2.60
CA TYR A 48 1.23 0.28 -1.63
C TYR A 48 -0.30 0.11 -1.62
N GLN A 49 -1.07 1.20 -1.73
CA GLN A 49 -2.53 1.12 -1.85
C GLN A 49 -2.95 0.38 -3.13
N ASP A 50 -2.29 0.64 -4.26
CA ASP A 50 -2.51 -0.09 -5.51
C ASP A 50 -2.18 -1.59 -5.39
N ALA A 51 -1.19 -1.94 -4.57
CA ALA A 51 -0.84 -3.33 -4.27
C ALA A 51 -1.90 -3.99 -3.38
N LEU A 52 -2.43 -3.23 -2.41
CA LEU A 52 -3.47 -3.66 -1.48
C LEU A 52 -4.79 -3.99 -2.19
N LEU A 53 -5.11 -3.33 -3.30
CA LEU A 53 -6.28 -3.68 -4.12
C LEU A 53 -6.25 -5.13 -4.64
N SER A 54 -5.07 -5.73 -4.76
CA SER A 54 -4.88 -7.10 -5.24
C SER A 54 -4.66 -8.11 -4.11
N ASP A 55 -4.11 -7.68 -2.98
CA ASP A 55 -3.92 -8.51 -1.77
C ASP A 55 -4.29 -7.68 -0.52
N PRO A 56 -5.60 -7.57 -0.19
CA PRO A 56 -6.09 -6.64 0.84
C PRO A 56 -5.66 -6.98 2.27
N GLU A 57 -5.36 -8.25 2.54
CA GLU A 57 -5.00 -8.74 3.87
C GLU A 57 -3.49 -8.93 4.04
N SER A 58 -2.70 -8.48 3.05
CA SER A 58 -1.24 -8.63 3.07
C SER A 58 -0.59 -7.94 4.27
N PRO A 59 0.00 -8.68 5.23
CA PRO A 59 0.63 -8.08 6.40
C PRO A 59 1.81 -7.18 6.01
N LEU A 60 2.57 -7.58 4.99
CA LEU A 60 3.72 -6.82 4.50
C LEU A 60 3.31 -5.46 3.93
N ILE A 61 2.21 -5.41 3.18
CA ILE A 61 1.72 -4.17 2.57
C ILE A 61 1.22 -3.23 3.68
N HIS A 62 0.44 -3.73 4.63
CA HIS A 62 0.00 -2.94 5.79
C HIS A 62 1.17 -2.42 6.62
N TYR A 63 2.20 -3.22 6.84
CA TYR A 63 3.43 -2.78 7.51
C TYR A 63 4.12 -1.63 6.76
N ASN A 64 4.26 -1.73 5.43
CA ASN A 64 4.88 -0.69 4.62
C ASN A 64 4.05 0.60 4.56
N ILE A 65 2.72 0.48 4.51
CA ILE A 65 1.81 1.62 4.65
C ILE A 65 2.00 2.29 6.02
N GLY A 66 2.05 1.51 7.10
CA GLY A 66 2.28 2.01 8.46
C GLY A 66 3.59 2.80 8.57
N ASN A 67 4.70 2.26 8.04
CA ASN A 67 5.99 2.96 8.01
C ASN A 67 5.93 4.27 7.23
N THR A 68 5.21 4.26 6.09
CA THR A 68 5.04 5.44 5.24
C THR A 68 4.23 6.52 5.95
N LEU A 69 3.13 6.14 6.59
CA LEU A 69 2.31 7.05 7.40
C LEU A 69 3.08 7.61 8.60
N TYR A 70 3.92 6.80 9.25
CA TYR A 70 4.81 7.26 10.32
C TYR A 70 5.78 8.33 9.82
N LYS A 71 6.43 8.14 8.66
CA LYS A 71 7.31 9.15 8.06
C LYS A 71 6.56 10.43 7.70
N LYS A 72 5.29 10.33 7.32
CA LYS A 72 4.38 11.45 7.09
C LYS A 72 3.79 12.06 8.38
N LYS A 73 4.22 11.59 9.56
CA LYS A 73 3.74 12.03 10.88
C LYS A 73 2.24 11.78 11.13
N LYS A 74 1.63 10.88 10.37
CA LYS A 74 0.23 10.45 10.50
C LYS A 74 0.13 9.26 11.45
N TYR A 75 0.46 9.48 12.71
CA TYR A 75 0.75 8.40 13.67
C TYR A 75 -0.48 7.53 14.00
N GLU A 76 -1.67 8.11 14.13
CA GLU A 76 -2.90 7.33 14.36
C GLU A 76 -3.23 6.42 13.18
N GLU A 77 -3.03 6.89 11.95
CA GLU A 77 -3.24 6.10 10.75
C GLU A 77 -2.20 4.98 10.65
N ALA A 78 -0.93 5.30 10.97
CA ALA A 78 0.16 4.32 11.01
C ALA A 78 -0.13 3.20 12.01
N ILE A 79 -0.62 3.53 13.21
CA ILE A 79 -1.04 2.55 14.23
C ILE A 79 -2.09 1.60 13.67
N ARG A 80 -3.14 2.13 13.00
CA ARG A 80 -4.18 1.28 12.41
C ARG A 80 -3.64 0.33 11.34
N SER A 81 -2.67 0.78 10.55
CA SER A 81 -2.01 -0.10 9.57
C SER A 81 -1.14 -1.16 10.24
N PHE A 82 -0.37 -0.81 11.27
CA PHE A 82 0.42 -1.80 12.03
C PHE A 82 -0.47 -2.81 12.76
N GLN A 83 -1.65 -2.41 13.25
CA GLN A 83 -2.63 -3.32 13.85
C GLN A 83 -3.10 -4.41 12.89
N LYS A 84 -3.11 -4.16 11.57
CA LYS A 84 -3.45 -5.17 10.55
C LYS A 84 -2.38 -6.25 10.36
N VAL A 85 -1.22 -6.11 11.01
CA VAL A 85 -0.11 -7.07 10.95
C VAL A 85 -0.13 -8.06 12.13
N ILE A 86 -0.89 -7.72 13.18
CA ILE A 86 -0.93 -8.49 14.43
C ILE A 86 -1.64 -9.83 14.23
N GLY A 87 -1.10 -10.89 14.82
CA GLY A 87 -1.64 -12.26 14.69
C GLY A 87 -1.29 -12.96 13.37
N THR A 88 -0.28 -12.47 12.65
CA THR A 88 0.21 -13.11 11.43
C THR A 88 1.31 -14.12 11.75
N GLU A 89 1.52 -15.11 10.89
CA GLU A 89 2.57 -16.14 11.12
C GLU A 89 4.00 -15.57 11.08
N ASN A 90 4.17 -14.34 10.55
CA ASN A 90 5.47 -13.68 10.49
C ASN A 90 5.77 -12.96 11.81
N VAL A 91 6.28 -13.71 12.79
CA VAL A 91 6.64 -13.23 14.13
C VAL A 91 7.58 -12.02 14.09
N THR A 92 8.52 -11.97 13.14
CA THR A 92 9.45 -10.83 13.00
C THR A 92 8.71 -9.57 12.56
N LEU A 93 7.80 -9.69 11.59
CA LEU A 93 7.00 -8.57 11.09
C LEU A 93 6.05 -8.06 12.16
N GLU A 94 5.46 -8.95 12.94
CA GLU A 94 4.62 -8.60 14.09
C GLU A 94 5.40 -7.84 15.17
N ALA A 95 6.58 -8.34 15.57
CA ALA A 95 7.44 -7.67 16.55
C ALA A 95 7.83 -6.25 16.10
N ASN A 96 8.22 -6.09 14.83
CA ASN A 96 8.52 -4.78 14.24
C ASN A 96 7.30 -3.84 14.24
N SER A 97 6.10 -4.40 14.03
CA SER A 97 4.86 -3.62 14.04
C SER A 97 4.54 -3.09 15.44
N TYR A 98 4.69 -3.91 16.49
CA TYR A 98 4.57 -3.46 17.87
C TYR A 98 5.57 -2.36 18.22
N TYR A 99 6.84 -2.54 17.85
CA TYR A 99 7.88 -1.53 18.05
C TYR A 99 7.51 -0.19 17.38
N ASN A 100 7.05 -0.24 16.13
CA ASN A 100 6.65 0.97 15.41
C ASN A 100 5.35 1.60 15.95
N MET A 101 4.41 0.82 16.47
CA MET A 101 3.26 1.34 17.20
C MET A 101 3.69 2.07 18.48
N GLY A 102 4.65 1.53 19.23
CA GLY A 102 5.25 2.21 20.39
C GLY A 102 5.87 3.56 20.00
N ASN A 103 6.62 3.59 18.90
CA ASN A 103 7.14 4.85 18.35
C ASN A 103 6.02 5.82 17.97
N CYS A 104 4.93 5.36 17.34
CA CYS A 104 3.79 6.21 17.05
C CYS A 104 3.16 6.80 18.32
N LEU A 105 2.94 5.98 19.35
CA LEU A 105 2.38 6.40 20.63
C LEU A 105 3.28 7.41 21.35
N TYR A 106 4.59 7.17 21.35
CA TYR A 106 5.58 8.13 21.86
C TYR A 106 5.45 9.48 21.18
N ARG A 107 5.37 9.50 19.84
CA ARG A 107 5.27 10.73 19.05
C ARG A 107 3.94 11.45 19.22
N LEU A 108 2.89 10.74 19.66
CA LEU A 108 1.60 11.32 20.02
C LEU A 108 1.55 11.87 21.45
N GLY A 109 2.62 11.73 22.24
CA GLY A 109 2.61 12.08 23.65
C GLY A 109 1.67 11.18 24.48
N LYS A 110 1.35 9.99 23.98
CA LYS A 110 0.45 9.01 24.63
C LYS A 110 1.19 7.98 25.46
N LEU A 111 2.51 8.07 25.60
CA LEU A 111 3.24 7.28 26.57
C LEU A 111 3.33 8.06 27.87
N PRO A 112 2.89 7.49 29.00
CA PRO A 112 3.27 7.98 30.32
C PRO A 112 4.79 8.04 30.39
N GLU A 113 5.33 9.10 30.98
CA GLU A 113 6.73 9.10 31.42
C GLU A 113 6.95 7.86 32.29
N SER A 114 8.00 7.10 31.97
CA SER A 114 8.38 5.88 32.68
C SER A 114 8.76 6.16 34.13
#